data_AF-A0AAD6Z404-F1
#
_entry.id   AF-A0AAD6Z404-F1
#
_cell.length_a   1.000
_cell.length_b   1.000
_cell.length_c   1.000
_cell.angle_alpha   90.00
_cell.angle_beta   90.00
_cell.angle_gamma   90.00
#
_symmetry.space_group_name_H-M   'P 1'
#
loop_
_entity.id
_entity.type
_entity.pdbx_description
1 polymer ?
#
loop_
_entity_poly.entity_id
_entity_poly.type
_entity_poly.pdbx_seq_one_letter_code
_entity_poly.pdbx_strand_id
1 'polypeptide(L)'
;MYVHNWGLPGINIPAPTTHPTYQPGPTPLSWTRLKFSPIGLYDLRRRLGVLNTEAGIFQRYQKRFLTSDIAWFAAGSSTDGNHIPTSAGFFPEFDALRATLPPGPGGNKARKVLSEQVQTVLFDLATCWDRTFGGTTMIMHVDGTTVPNTPVQPEYLRAATYLPPLFIANNPASHGPIARIVQMFLESVGVPTVQQWWNNVLQRGWPMNQNGPGASANPPSPLLIPLPYVQGSAHYKFSGRAFGALDPPLASAPAAPSTVPLFVIPDDDDDTSLNLMDALERTAYAEAEAHQRLDRIHELEAQVDVLVTQVATLEETAADLEAQLAAMHTPRVLLTSPSHTRAGASIRSQPSTSTRTVLPSTSTRPFTSRRPPPYSLGPTSTRRAQHGPDTRDTLDTVITAHGLNAFRLGIQLVIRVVHPARWHEELLALGIAPEAASALVDQVAQDYK
;
A
#
# COMPACT_ATOMS: atom_id res chain seq x y z
N MET A 1 16.53 -28.20 7.65
CA MET A 1 15.61 -27.22 7.04
C MET A 1 14.37 -27.99 6.63
N TYR A 2 13.24 -27.81 7.31
CA TYR A 2 12.00 -28.50 6.94
C TYR A 2 11.43 -27.81 5.70
N VAL A 3 11.31 -28.57 4.61
CA VAL A 3 10.75 -28.11 3.35
C VAL A 3 9.33 -28.65 3.29
N HIS A 4 8.33 -27.77 3.38
CA HIS A 4 6.95 -28.19 3.23
C HIS A 4 6.68 -28.43 1.74
N ASN A 5 6.30 -29.66 1.38
CA ASN A 5 6.02 -30.03 0.01
C ASN A 5 4.58 -29.63 -0.34
N TRP A 6 4.44 -28.68 -1.24
CA TRP A 6 3.18 -28.01 -1.55
C TRP A 6 2.25 -28.77 -2.50
N GLY A 7 2.58 -30.02 -2.81
CA GLY A 7 1.90 -30.78 -3.86
C GLY A 7 2.20 -30.27 -5.28
N LEU A 8 3.05 -29.24 -5.41
CA LEU A 8 3.55 -28.73 -6.68
C LEU A 8 5.04 -29.07 -6.80
N PRO A 9 5.44 -29.93 -7.76
CA PRO A 9 6.83 -30.36 -7.89
C PRO A 9 7.75 -29.16 -8.15
N GLY A 10 8.76 -28.98 -7.29
CA GLY A 10 9.79 -27.95 -7.43
C GLY A 10 9.51 -26.59 -6.75
N ILE A 11 8.43 -26.44 -5.99
CA ILE A 11 8.16 -25.21 -5.21
C ILE A 11 8.58 -25.38 -3.75
N ASN A 12 9.74 -24.82 -3.40
CA ASN A 12 10.23 -24.77 -2.02
C ASN A 12 10.14 -23.35 -1.48
N ILE A 13 9.05 -23.05 -0.77
CA ILE A 13 9.00 -21.84 0.08
C ILE A 13 9.71 -22.21 1.40
N PRO A 14 10.86 -21.60 1.74
CA PRO A 14 11.55 -21.93 2.98
C PRO A 14 10.63 -21.59 4.16
N ALA A 15 10.23 -22.61 4.91
CA ALA A 15 9.49 -22.41 6.14
C ALA A 15 10.40 -21.70 7.15
N PRO A 16 9.86 -20.81 8.01
CA PRO A 16 10.60 -20.27 9.13
C PRO A 16 10.91 -21.38 10.14
N THR A 17 11.97 -22.14 9.87
CA THR A 17 12.39 -23.34 10.64
C THR A 17 12.95 -23.01 12.02
N THR A 18 13.12 -21.73 12.33
CA THR A 18 13.70 -21.26 13.60
C THR A 18 12.68 -21.18 14.74
N HIS A 19 11.39 -21.38 14.49
CA HIS A 19 10.37 -21.33 15.53
C HIS A 19 9.96 -22.75 15.96
N PRO A 20 10.31 -23.19 17.19
CA PRO A 20 10.17 -24.60 17.61
C PRO A 20 8.71 -25.07 17.72
N THR A 21 7.75 -24.15 17.85
CA THR A 21 6.32 -24.47 17.98
C THR A 21 5.49 -24.14 16.75
N TYR A 22 6.09 -23.56 15.70
CA TYR A 22 5.33 -23.24 14.49
C TYR A 22 5.34 -24.46 13.56
N GLN A 23 4.20 -25.14 13.49
CA GLN A 23 3.93 -26.11 12.43
C GLN A 23 2.98 -25.45 11.41
N PRO A 24 3.42 -25.23 10.16
CA PRO A 24 2.54 -24.68 9.14
C PRO A 24 1.38 -25.66 8.91
N GLY A 25 0.16 -25.24 9.28
CA GLY A 25 -1.05 -26.00 9.05
C GLY A 25 -1.44 -26.03 7.56
N PRO A 26 -2.41 -26.87 7.15
CA PRO A 26 -2.82 -27.00 5.74
C PRO A 26 -3.38 -25.70 5.16
N THR A 27 -3.96 -24.86 6.01
CA THR A 27 -4.49 -23.54 5.66
C THR A 27 -3.55 -22.42 6.09
N PRO A 28 -3.33 -21.38 5.25
CA PRO A 28 -2.60 -20.18 5.68
C PRO A 28 -3.28 -19.47 6.85
N LEU A 29 -2.51 -18.73 7.66
CA LEU A 29 -3.06 -17.86 8.72
C LEU A 29 -4.15 -16.91 8.17
N SER A 30 -5.17 -16.60 8.98
CA SER A 30 -6.21 -15.62 8.61
C SER A 30 -5.60 -14.24 8.36
N TRP A 31 -6.23 -13.42 7.51
CA TRP A 31 -5.74 -12.06 7.17
C TRP A 31 -5.48 -11.21 8.41
N THR A 32 -6.38 -11.26 9.40
CA THR A 32 -6.26 -10.52 10.68
C THR A 32 -5.07 -10.95 11.55
N ARG A 33 -4.51 -12.14 11.30
CA ARG A 33 -3.38 -12.71 12.05
C ARG A 33 -2.05 -12.57 11.31
N LEU A 34 -2.04 -12.06 10.07
CA LEU A 34 -0.81 -11.72 9.38
C LEU A 34 -0.18 -10.50 10.05
N LYS A 35 1.07 -10.64 10.49
CA LYS A 35 1.86 -9.58 11.15
C LYS A 35 3.24 -9.52 10.52
N PHE A 36 3.91 -8.36 10.57
CA PHE A 36 5.26 -8.18 10.06
C PHE A 36 6.28 -9.02 10.83
N SER A 37 6.45 -10.26 10.39
CA SER A 37 7.27 -11.28 11.03
C SER A 37 7.60 -12.34 9.98
N PRO A 38 8.66 -13.15 10.15
CA PRO A 38 8.99 -14.22 9.21
C PRO A 38 7.83 -15.20 8.93
N ILE A 39 6.98 -15.45 9.93
CA ILE A 39 5.78 -16.30 9.80
C ILE A 39 4.71 -15.61 8.95
N GLY A 40 4.41 -14.33 9.21
CA GLY A 40 3.45 -13.58 8.40
C GLY A 40 3.88 -13.43 6.94
N LEU A 41 5.17 -13.19 6.69
CA LEU A 41 5.74 -13.17 5.33
C LEU A 41 5.60 -14.54 4.64
N TYR A 42 5.82 -15.64 5.38
CA TYR A 42 5.64 -16.99 4.86
C TYR A 42 4.19 -17.25 4.46
N ASP A 43 3.22 -17.02 5.35
CA ASP A 43 1.79 -17.25 5.11
C ASP A 43 1.19 -16.32 4.03
N LEU A 44 1.72 -15.11 3.83
CA LEU A 44 1.32 -14.23 2.72
C LEU A 44 1.69 -14.85 1.36
N ARG A 45 2.89 -15.41 1.22
CA ARG A 45 3.34 -16.11 0.00
C ARG A 45 2.50 -17.33 -0.30
N ARG A 46 2.04 -18.04 0.73
CA ARG A 46 1.12 -19.18 0.59
C ARG A 46 -0.16 -18.78 -0.13
N ARG A 47 -0.63 -17.56 0.12
CA ARG A 47 -1.85 -17.00 -0.48
C ARG A 47 -1.60 -16.45 -1.88
N LEU A 48 -0.44 -15.83 -2.14
CA LEU A 48 -0.13 -15.16 -3.41
C LEU A 48 0.57 -16.05 -4.45
N GLY A 49 1.30 -17.07 -4.01
CA GLY A 49 2.24 -17.83 -4.85
C GLY A 49 1.70 -19.14 -5.45
N VAL A 50 0.43 -19.49 -5.18
CA VAL A 50 -0.20 -20.72 -5.69
C VAL A 50 -1.37 -20.34 -6.59
N LEU A 51 -1.07 -19.74 -7.74
CA LEU A 51 -2.03 -19.71 -8.84
C LEU A 51 -1.93 -21.03 -9.58
N ASN A 52 -3.00 -21.84 -9.55
CA ASN A 52 -3.04 -23.17 -10.18
C ASN A 52 -2.76 -23.12 -11.69
N THR A 53 -2.91 -21.96 -12.33
CA THR A 53 -2.76 -21.76 -13.77
C THR A 53 -1.31 -21.50 -14.23
N GLU A 54 -0.43 -21.04 -13.33
CA GLU A 54 0.92 -20.58 -13.69
C GLU A 54 1.98 -21.11 -12.71
N ALA A 55 2.14 -22.43 -12.68
CA ALA A 55 3.14 -23.10 -11.87
C ALA A 55 4.56 -22.54 -12.17
N GLY A 56 5.31 -22.17 -11.12
CA GLY A 56 6.69 -21.69 -11.24
C GLY A 56 6.88 -20.18 -11.18
N ILE A 57 5.81 -19.37 -11.23
CA ILE A 57 5.91 -17.90 -11.16
C ILE A 57 6.56 -17.43 -9.85
N PHE A 58 6.21 -18.04 -8.73
CA PHE A 58 6.82 -17.71 -7.45
C PHE A 58 8.34 -17.93 -7.49
N GLN A 59 8.83 -19.03 -8.05
CA GLN A 59 10.27 -19.28 -8.17
C GLN A 59 10.94 -18.29 -9.11
N ARG A 60 10.32 -18.04 -10.28
CA ARG A 60 10.86 -17.11 -11.28
C ARG A 60 11.00 -15.69 -10.74
N TYR A 61 10.04 -15.25 -9.94
CA TYR A 61 10.00 -13.89 -9.39
C TYR A 61 10.15 -13.85 -7.87
N GLN A 62 10.81 -14.86 -7.28
CA GLN A 62 10.86 -15.06 -5.84
C GLN A 62 11.30 -13.79 -5.12
N LYS A 63 12.38 -13.16 -5.57
CA LYS A 63 12.89 -11.90 -4.99
C LYS A 63 11.81 -10.80 -4.96
N ARG A 64 11.02 -10.65 -6.03
CA ARG A 64 9.95 -9.64 -6.10
C ARG A 64 8.83 -9.94 -5.12
N PHE A 65 8.44 -11.21 -4.98
CA PHE A 65 7.49 -11.62 -3.95
C PHE A 65 8.02 -11.40 -2.53
N LEU A 66 9.30 -11.73 -2.25
CA LEU A 66 9.91 -11.45 -0.96
C LEU A 66 9.87 -9.94 -0.63
N THR A 67 10.19 -9.09 -1.60
CA THR A 67 10.12 -7.64 -1.50
C THR A 67 8.70 -7.14 -1.31
N SER A 68 7.72 -7.67 -2.05
CA SER A 68 6.32 -7.27 -1.93
C SER A 68 5.75 -7.59 -0.56
N ASP A 69 6.18 -8.68 0.07
CA ASP A 69 5.72 -9.00 1.42
C ASP A 69 6.19 -7.94 2.43
N ILE A 70 7.43 -7.46 2.30
CA ILE A 70 7.94 -6.38 3.16
C ILE A 70 7.17 -5.09 2.91
N ALA A 71 6.98 -4.73 1.64
CA ALA A 71 6.22 -3.54 1.26
C ALA A 71 4.77 -3.61 1.74
N TRP A 72 4.13 -4.78 1.65
CA TRP A 72 2.77 -5.02 2.13
C TRP A 72 2.63 -4.69 3.62
N PHE A 73 3.57 -5.15 4.44
CA PHE A 73 3.53 -4.91 5.88
C PHE A 73 3.97 -3.50 6.28
N ALA A 74 4.80 -2.83 5.46
CA ALA A 74 5.24 -1.45 5.70
C ALA A 74 4.24 -0.41 5.17
N ALA A 75 3.30 -0.81 4.33
CA ALA A 75 2.31 0.10 3.75
C ALA A 75 1.46 0.73 4.85
N GLY A 76 1.37 2.06 4.83
CA GLY A 76 0.65 2.85 5.83
C GLY A 76 1.43 3.16 7.10
N SER A 77 2.63 2.59 7.33
CA SER A 77 3.42 2.86 8.54
C SER A 77 3.89 4.31 8.69
N SER A 78 3.83 5.11 7.63
CA SER A 78 4.12 6.55 7.67
C SER A 78 2.89 7.43 7.95
N THR A 79 1.69 6.85 7.98
CA THR A 79 0.41 7.56 8.11
C THR A 79 -0.53 6.91 9.13
N ASP A 80 -0.06 5.92 9.89
CA ASP A 80 -0.88 5.18 10.86
C ASP A 80 -1.06 5.91 12.19
N GLY A 81 -0.44 7.07 12.36
CA GLY A 81 -0.48 7.87 13.59
C GLY A 81 0.31 7.27 14.77
N ASN A 82 0.94 6.11 14.59
CA ASN A 82 1.64 5.38 15.64
C ASN A 82 3.16 5.62 15.61
N HIS A 83 3.56 6.89 15.47
CA HIS A 83 4.98 7.27 15.36
C HIS A 83 5.65 7.55 16.72
N ILE A 84 4.87 7.51 17.81
CA ILE A 84 5.35 7.71 19.17
C ILE A 84 5.08 6.42 19.95
N PRO A 85 6.11 5.75 20.51
CA PRO A 85 5.90 4.56 21.31
C PRO A 85 5.08 4.90 22.57
N THR A 86 4.04 4.12 22.86
CA THR A 86 3.01 4.43 23.86
C THR A 86 3.50 4.43 25.32
N SER A 87 4.71 3.95 25.61
CA SER A 87 5.44 4.22 26.87
C SER A 87 6.86 3.64 26.79
N ALA A 88 7.87 4.43 27.20
CA ALA A 88 9.22 4.03 27.62
C ALA A 88 9.79 2.72 26.99
N GLY A 89 9.68 2.57 25.67
CA GLY A 89 9.74 1.25 25.09
C GLY A 89 9.81 1.25 23.57
N PHE A 90 9.68 0.05 23.03
CA PHE A 90 9.75 -0.21 21.60
C PHE A 90 8.37 -0.21 20.95
N PHE A 91 8.35 0.00 19.63
CA PHE A 91 7.12 -0.15 18.83
C PHE A 91 6.60 -1.60 18.87
N PRO A 92 5.28 -1.83 18.72
CA PRO A 92 4.68 -3.16 18.72
C PRO A 92 5.32 -4.14 17.71
N GLU A 93 5.78 -3.64 16.56
CA GLU A 93 6.47 -4.42 15.52
C GLU A 93 7.78 -5.02 16.02
N PHE A 94 8.52 -4.26 16.83
CA PHE A 94 9.75 -4.75 17.44
C PHE A 94 9.48 -5.89 18.42
N ASP A 95 8.40 -5.78 19.19
CA ASP A 95 7.98 -6.81 20.14
C ASP A 95 7.49 -8.06 19.43
N ALA A 96 6.67 -7.90 18.39
CA ALA A 96 6.26 -9.01 17.53
C ALA A 96 7.47 -9.70 16.89
N LEU A 97 8.44 -8.95 16.39
CA LEU A 97 9.66 -9.49 15.79
C LEU A 97 10.52 -10.25 16.81
N ARG A 98 10.64 -9.77 18.05
CA ARG A 98 11.37 -10.47 19.10
C ARG A 98 10.64 -11.71 19.62
N ALA A 99 9.32 -11.64 19.77
CA ALA A 99 8.52 -12.77 20.25
C ALA A 99 8.50 -13.95 19.26
N THR A 100 8.58 -13.66 17.96
CA THR A 100 8.53 -14.67 16.88
C THR A 100 9.89 -15.24 16.49
N LEU A 101 10.99 -14.78 17.10
CA LEU A 101 12.34 -15.24 16.81
C LEU A 101 13.01 -15.79 18.06
N PRO A 102 13.76 -16.90 17.97
CA PRO A 102 14.43 -17.47 19.14
C PRO A 102 15.41 -16.46 19.74
N PRO A 103 15.59 -16.43 21.08
CA PRO A 103 16.63 -15.60 21.69
C PRO A 103 18.04 -16.05 21.26
N GLY A 104 19.03 -15.18 21.48
CA GLY A 104 20.44 -15.49 21.24
C GLY A 104 20.91 -15.29 19.80
N PRO A 105 22.06 -15.91 19.42
CA PRO A 105 22.75 -15.63 18.15
C PRO A 105 21.90 -15.91 16.90
N GLY A 106 21.09 -16.98 16.91
CA GLY A 106 20.24 -17.35 15.79
C GLY A 106 19.17 -16.29 15.48
N GLY A 107 18.46 -15.82 16.51
CA GLY A 107 17.48 -14.73 16.34
C GLY A 107 18.12 -13.39 16.01
N ASN A 108 19.30 -13.09 16.57
CA ASN A 108 20.06 -11.89 16.21
C ASN A 108 20.41 -11.89 14.72
N LYS A 109 20.89 -13.03 14.19
CA LYS A 109 21.16 -13.19 12.75
C LYS A 109 19.89 -13.02 11.92
N ALA A 110 18.77 -13.63 12.31
CA ALA A 110 17.50 -13.51 11.60
C ALA A 110 16.98 -12.06 11.55
N ARG A 111 17.03 -11.33 12.68
CA ARG A 111 16.66 -9.91 12.73
C ARG A 111 17.55 -9.05 11.84
N LYS A 112 18.87 -9.29 11.89
CA LYS A 112 19.82 -8.58 11.02
C LYS A 112 19.50 -8.79 9.54
N VAL A 113 19.24 -10.04 9.13
CA VAL A 113 18.85 -10.35 7.74
C VAL A 113 17.56 -9.64 7.34
N LEU A 114 16.54 -9.63 8.21
CA LEU A 114 15.29 -8.91 7.92
C LEU A 114 15.54 -7.40 7.80
N SER A 115 16.35 -6.82 8.68
CA SER A 115 16.73 -5.40 8.63
C SER A 115 17.43 -5.04 7.32
N GLU A 116 18.41 -5.85 6.90
CA GLU A 116 19.11 -5.68 5.61
C GLU A 116 18.17 -5.80 4.41
N GLN A 117 17.16 -6.67 4.49
CA GLN A 117 16.12 -6.79 3.45
C GLN A 117 15.22 -5.55 3.40
N VAL A 118 14.73 -5.05 4.53
CA VAL A 118 13.93 -3.80 4.60
C VAL A 118 14.72 -2.64 4.00
N GLN A 119 15.99 -2.50 4.41
CA GLN A 119 16.88 -1.48 3.87
C GLN A 119 17.04 -1.60 2.35
N THR A 120 17.21 -2.83 1.83
CA THR A 120 17.31 -3.08 0.39
C THR A 120 16.04 -2.65 -0.35
N VAL A 121 14.85 -2.95 0.20
CA VAL A 121 13.57 -2.51 -0.39
C VAL A 121 13.49 -0.99 -0.44
N LEU A 122 13.85 -0.28 0.64
CA LEU A 122 13.87 1.19 0.65
C LEU A 122 14.79 1.76 -0.44
N PHE A 123 15.97 1.17 -0.63
CA PHE A 123 16.94 1.63 -1.62
C PHE A 123 16.49 1.32 -3.05
N ASP A 124 15.85 0.17 -3.28
CA ASP A 124 15.24 -0.19 -4.56
C ASP A 124 14.10 0.78 -4.91
N LEU A 125 13.26 1.16 -3.93
CA LEU A 125 12.19 2.14 -4.11
C LEU A 125 12.73 3.54 -4.40
N ALA A 126 13.73 4.02 -3.67
CA ALA A 126 14.38 5.30 -3.95
C ALA A 126 15.02 5.33 -5.35
N THR A 127 15.68 4.24 -5.73
CA THR A 127 16.24 4.08 -7.08
C THR A 127 15.16 4.11 -8.15
N CYS A 128 14.03 3.44 -7.92
CA CYS A 128 12.89 3.48 -8.82
C CYS A 128 12.37 4.91 -8.96
N TRP A 129 12.17 5.61 -7.84
CA TRP A 129 11.71 7.00 -7.81
C TRP A 129 12.64 7.91 -8.62
N ASP A 130 13.94 7.89 -8.34
CA ASP A 130 14.92 8.73 -9.02
C ASP A 130 14.96 8.45 -10.53
N ARG A 131 14.84 7.18 -10.94
CA ARG A 131 14.81 6.79 -12.36
C ARG A 131 13.53 7.20 -13.06
N THR A 132 12.38 7.07 -12.40
CA THR A 132 11.07 7.33 -13.01
C THR A 132 10.80 8.83 -13.13
N PHE A 133 11.25 9.62 -12.16
CA PHE A 133 10.91 11.04 -12.07
C PHE A 133 12.10 11.99 -12.27
N GLY A 134 13.32 11.47 -12.46
CA GLY A 134 14.52 12.30 -12.69
C GLY A 134 15.02 13.03 -11.45
N GLY A 135 14.78 12.47 -10.26
CA GLY A 135 15.17 13.06 -8.96
C GLY A 135 16.55 12.64 -8.47
N THR A 136 16.93 13.13 -7.29
CA THR A 136 18.08 12.64 -6.52
C THR A 136 17.66 12.49 -5.07
N THR A 137 17.56 11.25 -4.61
CA THR A 137 17.16 10.92 -3.25
C THR A 137 18.37 10.54 -2.41
N MET A 138 18.39 10.96 -1.14
CA MET A 138 19.35 10.46 -0.15
C MET A 138 18.59 9.83 1.02
N ILE A 139 18.94 8.59 1.37
CA ILE A 139 18.39 7.90 2.55
C ILE A 139 19.55 7.60 3.48
N MET A 140 19.40 7.91 4.77
CA MET A 140 20.37 7.59 5.81
C MET A 140 19.69 6.74 6.88
N HIS A 141 20.34 5.64 7.27
CA HIS A 141 19.89 4.78 8.36
C HIS A 141 21.04 4.49 9.31
N VAL A 142 20.77 4.49 10.61
CA VAL A 142 21.73 4.10 11.65
C VAL A 142 21.08 3.05 12.53
N ASP A 143 21.81 1.97 12.80
CA ASP A 143 21.32 0.93 13.68
C ASP A 143 21.31 1.45 15.13
N GLY A 144 20.18 1.28 15.83
CA GLY A 144 20.08 1.64 17.25
C GLY A 144 20.90 0.74 18.18
N THR A 145 21.49 -0.34 17.67
CA THR A 145 22.28 -1.29 18.45
C THR A 145 23.77 -1.12 18.21
N THR A 146 24.57 -1.16 19.27
CA THR A 146 26.03 -1.26 19.20
C THR A 146 26.52 -2.59 19.78
N VAL A 147 27.77 -2.95 19.49
CA VAL A 147 28.43 -4.07 20.17
C VAL A 147 28.45 -3.76 21.68
N PRO A 148 28.13 -4.72 22.55
CA PRO A 148 28.17 -4.50 24.00
C PRO A 148 29.51 -3.93 24.46
N ASN A 149 29.50 -3.09 25.50
CA ASN A 149 30.67 -2.37 26.03
C ASN A 149 31.32 -1.37 25.06
N THR A 150 30.68 -1.03 23.94
CA THR A 150 31.17 0.00 23.02
C THR A 150 30.69 1.38 23.47
N PRO A 151 31.56 2.41 23.53
CA PRO A 151 31.15 3.78 23.82
C PRO A 151 30.09 4.28 22.83
N VAL A 152 29.11 5.03 23.33
CA VAL A 152 28.08 5.63 22.48
C VAL A 152 28.57 6.98 21.96
N GLN A 153 29.50 6.92 21.01
CA GLN A 153 30.10 8.07 20.35
C GLN A 153 30.10 7.86 18.82
N PRO A 154 30.12 8.93 18.01
CA PRO A 154 29.95 8.83 16.56
C PRO A 154 31.01 7.95 15.88
N GLU A 155 32.25 7.96 16.36
CA GLU A 155 33.36 7.14 15.85
C GLU A 155 33.14 5.63 15.97
N TYR A 156 32.16 5.18 16.75
CA TYR A 156 31.76 3.77 16.86
C TYR A 156 30.50 3.43 16.06
N LEU A 157 29.88 4.43 15.43
CA LEU A 157 28.65 4.26 14.66
C LEU A 157 28.92 4.17 13.16
N ARG A 158 27.96 3.61 12.43
CA ARG A 158 27.97 3.54 10.97
C ARG A 158 26.61 3.93 10.44
N ALA A 159 26.59 4.77 9.41
CA ALA A 159 25.38 5.09 8.66
C ALA A 159 25.39 4.28 7.36
N ALA A 160 24.27 3.60 7.12
CA ALA A 160 24.00 2.94 5.87
C ALA A 160 23.21 3.91 4.98
N THR A 161 23.84 4.35 3.89
CA THR A 161 23.36 5.49 3.10
C THR A 161 23.08 5.07 1.66
N TYR A 162 21.94 5.49 1.13
CA TYR A 162 21.63 5.46 -0.29
C TYR A 162 22.04 6.77 -0.95
N LEU A 163 22.80 6.69 -2.05
CA LEU A 163 23.14 7.82 -2.91
C LEU A 163 23.16 7.35 -4.38
N PRO A 164 22.53 8.08 -5.32
CA PRO A 164 22.56 7.72 -6.74
C PRO A 164 23.99 7.77 -7.30
N PRO A 165 24.56 6.65 -7.79
CA PRO A 165 25.96 6.59 -8.21
C PRO A 165 26.30 7.60 -9.33
N LEU A 166 25.36 7.82 -10.26
CA LEU A 166 25.53 8.78 -11.35
C LEU A 166 25.67 10.22 -10.82
N PHE A 167 24.88 10.58 -9.81
CA PHE A 167 24.96 11.90 -9.18
C PHE A 167 26.32 12.09 -8.50
N ILE A 168 26.78 11.10 -7.73
CA ILE A 168 28.07 11.14 -7.04
C ILE A 168 29.25 11.24 -8.02
N ALA A 169 29.19 10.50 -9.13
CA ALA A 169 30.22 10.54 -10.16
C ALA A 169 30.29 11.89 -10.87
N ASN A 170 29.14 12.48 -11.18
CA ASN A 170 29.07 13.74 -11.93
C ASN A 170 29.28 14.99 -11.07
N ASN A 171 29.16 14.89 -9.74
CA ASN A 171 29.20 16.05 -8.84
C ASN A 171 30.24 15.90 -7.72
N PRO A 172 31.55 15.84 -8.02
CA PRO A 172 32.60 15.69 -7.01
C PRO A 172 32.61 16.82 -5.96
N ALA A 173 32.20 18.04 -6.33
CA ALA A 173 32.08 19.15 -5.40
C ALA A 173 31.05 18.90 -4.27
N SER A 174 30.08 18.00 -4.49
CA SER A 174 29.08 17.62 -3.48
C SER A 174 29.61 16.65 -2.42
N HIS A 175 30.78 16.03 -2.62
CA HIS A 175 31.29 15.00 -1.72
C HIS A 175 31.55 15.51 -0.30
N GLY A 176 32.12 16.71 -0.18
CA GLY A 176 32.34 17.37 1.12
C GLY A 176 31.03 17.66 1.86
N PRO A 177 30.07 18.38 1.26
CA PRO A 177 28.74 18.59 1.82
C PRO A 177 28.02 17.29 2.22
N ILE A 178 28.00 16.27 1.37
CA ILE A 178 27.36 14.98 1.66
C ILE A 178 28.01 14.30 2.88
N ALA A 179 29.35 14.24 2.92
CA ALA A 179 30.06 13.65 4.04
C ALA A 179 29.76 14.38 5.37
N ARG A 180 29.67 15.73 5.34
CA ARG A 180 29.27 16.53 6.50
C ARG A 180 27.83 16.25 6.94
N ILE A 181 26.88 16.15 6.00
CA ILE A 181 25.49 15.83 6.33
C ILE A 181 25.41 14.45 7.01
N VAL A 182 26.10 13.44 6.47
CA VAL A 182 26.10 12.10 7.08
C VAL A 182 26.76 12.09 8.45
N GLN A 183 27.86 12.83 8.63
CA GLN A 183 28.51 12.96 9.93
C GLN A 183 27.60 13.67 10.94
N MET A 184 26.97 14.78 10.56
CA MET A 184 25.99 15.51 11.38
C MET A 184 24.80 14.62 11.74
N PHE A 185 24.32 13.78 10.82
CA PHE A 185 23.28 12.79 11.10
C PHE A 185 23.73 11.77 12.16
N LEU A 186 24.97 11.26 12.08
CA LEU A 186 25.50 10.33 13.09
C LEU A 186 25.64 10.98 14.47
N GLU A 187 26.11 12.23 14.52
CA GLU A 187 26.29 12.99 15.75
C GLU A 187 24.94 13.35 16.40
N SER A 188 24.04 13.97 15.63
CA SER A 188 22.81 14.55 16.14
C SER A 188 21.63 13.58 16.22
N VAL A 189 21.63 12.52 15.41
CA VAL A 189 20.53 11.52 15.38
C VAL A 189 21.04 10.14 15.81
N GLY A 190 22.18 9.69 15.28
CA GLY A 190 22.72 8.36 15.55
C GLY A 190 23.08 8.12 17.02
N VAL A 191 23.85 9.01 17.62
CA VAL A 191 24.24 8.91 19.05
C VAL A 191 23.00 8.88 19.95
N PRO A 192 22.04 9.84 19.86
CA PRO A 192 20.81 9.77 20.64
C PRO A 192 19.98 8.51 20.40
N THR A 193 19.90 8.03 19.15
CA THR A 193 19.15 6.80 18.81
C THR A 193 19.70 5.58 19.55
N VAL A 194 21.03 5.44 19.57
CA VAL A 194 21.69 4.35 20.31
C VAL A 194 21.48 4.51 21.81
N GLN A 195 21.65 5.72 22.36
CA GLN A 195 21.41 5.98 23.79
C GLN A 195 19.97 5.62 24.19
N GLN A 196 18.98 6.04 23.40
CA GLN A 196 17.57 5.73 23.64
C GLN A 196 17.32 4.22 23.59
N TRP A 197 17.91 3.51 22.62
CA TRP A 197 17.82 2.05 22.56
C TRP A 197 18.36 1.41 23.84
N TRP A 198 19.54 1.83 24.31
CA TRP A 198 20.14 1.33 25.55
C TRP A 198 19.23 1.58 26.77
N ASN A 199 18.67 2.79 26.89
CA ASN A 199 17.74 3.13 27.97
C ASN A 199 16.50 2.24 27.95
N ASN A 200 15.89 2.03 26.78
CA ASN A 200 14.71 1.16 26.61
C ASN A 200 15.04 -0.30 26.98
N VAL A 201 16.24 -0.78 26.65
CA VAL A 201 16.65 -2.13 27.02
C VAL A 201 16.86 -2.28 28.53
N LEU A 202 17.49 -1.28 29.17
CA LEU A 202 17.69 -1.27 30.63
C LEU A 202 16.35 -1.23 31.38
N GLN A 203 15.40 -0.43 30.91
CA GLN A 203 14.04 -0.36 31.47
C GLN A 203 13.29 -1.70 31.37
N ARG A 204 13.59 -2.51 30.35
CA ARG A 204 13.05 -3.88 30.20
C ARG A 204 13.81 -4.95 30.98
N GLY A 205 14.88 -4.57 31.69
CA GLY A 205 15.70 -5.50 32.48
C GLY A 205 16.41 -6.55 31.62
N TRP A 206 16.65 -6.30 30.33
CA TRP A 206 17.39 -7.28 29.53
C TRP A 206 18.88 -7.22 29.86
N PRO A 207 19.53 -8.38 30.03
CA PRO A 207 20.94 -8.43 30.37
C PRO A 207 21.80 -7.90 29.21
N MET A 208 22.60 -6.87 29.49
CA MET A 208 23.56 -6.29 28.54
C MET A 208 24.99 -6.80 28.72
N ASN A 209 25.21 -7.66 29.71
CA ASN A 209 26.50 -8.23 30.06
C ASN A 209 26.90 -9.36 29.11
N GLN A 210 27.09 -9.05 27.83
CA GLN A 210 27.85 -9.96 26.97
C GLN A 210 29.34 -9.79 27.32
N ASN A 211 29.94 -10.86 27.82
CA ASN A 211 31.37 -10.91 28.09
C ASN A 211 32.11 -10.86 26.74
N GLY A 212 32.56 -9.67 26.36
CA GLY A 212 33.32 -9.44 25.14
C GLY A 212 33.94 -8.03 25.15
N PRO A 213 35.11 -7.86 24.53
CA PRO A 213 35.68 -6.53 24.34
C PRO A 213 34.71 -5.68 23.52
N GLY A 214 34.59 -4.40 23.87
CA GLY A 214 33.88 -3.43 23.06
C GLY A 214 34.48 -3.32 21.66
N ALA A 215 33.73 -2.82 20.69
CA ALA A 215 34.27 -2.56 19.37
C ALA A 215 35.36 -1.48 19.43
N SER A 216 36.39 -1.61 18.59
CA SER A 216 37.36 -0.53 18.36
C SER A 216 36.68 0.62 17.60
N ALA A 217 37.16 1.85 17.83
CA ALA A 217 36.74 3.00 17.04
C ALA A 217 36.98 2.73 15.55
N ASN A 218 36.12 3.25 14.68
CA ASN A 218 36.31 3.11 13.25
C ASN A 218 37.60 3.86 12.84
N PRO A 219 38.46 3.26 12.00
CA PRO A 219 39.66 3.94 11.53
C PRO A 219 39.27 5.15 10.68
N PRO A 220 40.05 6.25 10.73
CA PRO A 220 39.78 7.42 9.90
C PRO A 220 39.86 7.03 8.41
N SER A 221 38.77 7.25 7.68
CA SER A 221 38.74 7.04 6.22
C SER A 221 39.38 8.23 5.50
N PRO A 222 40.33 8.03 4.58
CA PRO A 222 40.86 9.11 3.75
C PRO A 222 39.82 9.61 2.73
N LEU A 223 38.84 8.76 2.37
CA LEU A 223 37.78 9.12 1.44
C LEU A 223 36.62 9.83 2.15
N LEU A 224 36.12 10.91 1.55
CA LEU A 224 34.93 11.63 2.00
C LEU A 224 33.66 10.80 1.77
N ILE A 225 33.50 10.26 0.57
CA ILE A 225 32.48 9.25 0.25
C ILE A 225 33.18 7.89 0.15
N PRO A 226 32.78 6.89 0.96
CA PRO A 226 33.37 5.56 0.90
C PRO A 226 33.06 4.90 -0.44
N LEU A 227 33.76 3.82 -0.76
CA LEU A 227 33.37 2.99 -1.90
C LEU A 227 32.00 2.35 -1.66
N PRO A 228 31.20 2.08 -2.71
CA PRO A 228 29.96 1.33 -2.58
C PRO A 228 30.18 0.01 -1.84
N TYR A 229 29.29 -0.31 -0.89
CA TYR A 229 29.35 -1.52 -0.08
C TYR A 229 29.32 -2.80 -0.92
N VAL A 230 28.55 -2.76 -2.01
CA VAL A 230 28.58 -3.75 -3.09
C VAL A 230 28.93 -3.00 -4.38
N GLN A 231 29.87 -3.52 -5.15
CA GLN A 231 30.28 -2.91 -6.41
C GLN A 231 29.08 -2.71 -7.34
N GLY A 232 28.94 -1.50 -7.88
CA GLY A 232 27.80 -1.12 -8.74
C GLY A 232 26.48 -0.85 -8.01
N SER A 233 26.44 -0.95 -6.68
CA SER A 233 25.27 -0.56 -5.89
C SER A 233 25.27 0.93 -5.54
N ALA A 234 24.10 1.44 -5.15
CA ALA A 234 23.90 2.77 -4.59
C ALA A 234 24.02 2.81 -3.05
N HIS A 235 24.49 1.72 -2.43
CA HIS A 235 24.58 1.57 -0.98
C HIS A 235 26.00 1.88 -0.52
N TYR A 236 26.14 2.86 0.35
CA TYR A 236 27.39 3.30 0.97
C TYR A 236 27.34 3.08 2.48
N LYS A 237 28.47 2.72 3.10
CA LYS A 237 28.58 2.61 4.57
C LYS A 237 29.55 3.64 5.09
N PHE A 238 29.03 4.76 5.58
CA PHE A 238 29.82 5.80 6.21
C PHE A 238 30.16 5.37 7.63
N SER A 239 31.45 5.38 7.96
CA SER A 239 31.90 5.22 9.34
C SER A 239 31.97 6.59 9.98
N GLY A 240 31.39 6.74 11.16
CA GLY A 240 31.44 8.00 11.89
C GLY A 240 32.88 8.34 12.29
N ARG A 241 33.12 9.63 12.45
CA ARG A 241 34.38 10.21 12.93
C ARG A 241 34.15 10.87 14.29
N ALA A 242 35.22 11.23 14.99
CA ALA A 242 35.10 12.03 16.22
C ALA A 242 34.33 13.34 15.94
N PHE A 243 33.65 13.86 16.96
CA PHE A 243 32.88 15.10 16.87
C PHE A 243 33.69 16.24 16.22
N GLY A 244 33.08 16.91 15.24
CA GLY A 244 33.68 18.04 14.54
C GLY A 244 34.86 17.70 13.62
N ALA A 245 35.16 16.41 13.39
CA ALA A 245 36.30 16.01 12.54
C ALA A 245 36.15 16.41 11.06
N LEU A 246 34.95 16.75 10.61
CA LEU A 246 34.69 17.27 9.25
C LEU A 246 34.35 18.76 9.24
N ASP A 247 34.32 19.42 10.41
CA ASP A 247 34.13 20.85 10.45
C ASP A 247 35.40 21.51 9.92
N PRO A 248 35.27 22.47 8.99
CA PRO A 248 36.44 23.24 8.59
C PRO A 248 37.05 23.85 9.85
N PRO A 249 38.39 23.82 10.01
CA PRO A 249 39.02 24.44 11.16
C PRO A 249 38.53 25.88 11.25
N LEU A 250 37.89 26.23 12.37
CA LEU A 250 37.36 27.58 12.63
C LEU A 250 38.44 28.67 12.55
N ALA A 251 39.71 28.26 12.52
CA ALA A 251 40.86 29.13 12.37
C ALA A 251 41.16 29.40 10.89
N SER A 252 41.04 30.69 10.51
CA SER A 252 41.59 31.31 9.30
C SER A 252 41.00 30.85 7.97
N ALA A 253 39.71 31.11 7.76
CA ALA A 253 39.36 31.68 6.46
C ALA A 253 40.07 33.05 6.40
N PRO A 254 41.17 33.24 5.63
CA PRO A 254 41.57 34.60 5.27
C PRO A 254 40.32 35.25 4.70
N ALA A 255 40.01 36.47 5.12
CA ALA A 255 38.93 37.26 4.53
C ALA A 255 39.16 37.26 3.01
N ALA A 256 38.49 36.35 2.30
CA ALA A 256 38.66 36.23 0.87
C ALA A 256 38.14 37.56 0.31
N PRO A 257 38.94 38.29 -0.49
CA PRO A 257 38.39 39.41 -1.22
C PRO A 257 37.25 38.85 -2.07
N SER A 258 36.03 39.19 -1.69
CA SER A 258 34.79 38.77 -2.33
C SER A 258 34.68 39.47 -3.68
N THR A 259 35.52 39.05 -4.63
CA THR A 259 35.38 39.31 -6.06
C THR A 259 34.98 38.00 -6.73
N VAL A 260 33.92 37.38 -6.22
CA VAL A 260 33.06 36.61 -7.12
C VAL A 260 32.40 37.69 -8.00
N PRO A 261 32.47 37.62 -9.34
CA PRO A 261 31.69 38.53 -10.17
C PRO A 261 30.26 38.41 -9.69
N LEU A 262 29.76 39.52 -9.15
CA LEU A 262 28.37 39.72 -8.80
C LEU A 262 27.60 39.33 -10.06
N PHE A 263 27.06 38.11 -10.06
CA PHE A 263 25.91 37.82 -10.88
C PHE A 263 24.88 38.81 -10.32
N VAL A 264 24.72 39.93 -11.02
CA VAL A 264 23.62 40.87 -10.80
C VAL A 264 22.39 40.05 -11.17
N ILE A 265 21.93 39.25 -10.21
CA ILE A 265 20.54 38.87 -10.12
C ILE A 265 19.85 40.23 -10.06
N PRO A 266 18.99 40.57 -11.03
CA PRO A 266 18.24 41.81 -10.98
C PRO A 266 17.61 41.92 -9.59
N ASP A 267 17.86 43.04 -8.91
CA ASP A 267 17.06 43.49 -7.77
C ASP A 267 15.62 43.63 -8.27
N ASP A 268 14.90 42.51 -8.24
CA ASP A 268 13.45 42.40 -8.40
C ASP A 268 12.84 42.04 -7.02
N ASP A 269 13.48 42.55 -5.97
CA ASP A 269 13.02 42.52 -4.59
C ASP A 269 12.15 43.76 -4.35
N ASP A 270 10.85 43.58 -4.55
CA ASP A 270 9.82 44.16 -3.68
C ASP A 270 8.45 43.45 -3.83
N ASP A 271 8.22 42.62 -4.87
CA ASP A 271 6.94 41.93 -5.08
C ASP A 271 6.93 40.42 -4.72
N THR A 272 8.08 39.78 -4.51
CA THR A 272 8.16 38.32 -4.23
C THR A 272 7.91 37.95 -2.76
N SER A 273 8.26 38.83 -1.82
CA SER A 273 8.02 38.60 -0.37
C SER A 273 6.53 38.64 -0.01
N LEU A 274 5.77 39.55 -0.63
CA LEU A 274 4.31 39.61 -0.50
C LEU A 274 3.65 38.36 -1.10
N ASN A 275 4.14 37.86 -2.24
CA ASN A 275 3.64 36.64 -2.86
C ASN A 275 3.90 35.37 -2.02
N LEU A 276 4.97 35.31 -1.23
CA LEU A 276 5.25 34.15 -0.38
C LEU A 276 4.30 34.07 0.83
N MET A 277 4.00 35.21 1.47
CA MET A 277 3.00 35.25 2.55
C MET A 277 1.59 34.94 2.03
N ASP A 278 1.20 35.50 0.88
CA ASP A 278 -0.06 35.19 0.21
C ASP A 278 -0.14 33.69 -0.17
N ALA A 279 0.97 33.10 -0.63
CA ALA A 279 1.03 31.68 -0.94
C ALA A 279 0.88 30.81 0.32
N LEU A 280 1.54 31.18 1.43
CA LEU A 280 1.42 30.48 2.71
C LEU A 280 -0.02 30.56 3.27
N GLU A 281 -0.65 31.72 3.18
CA GLU A 281 -2.04 31.90 3.63
C GLU A 281 -3.02 31.11 2.75
N ARG A 282 -2.81 31.07 1.43
CA ARG A 282 -3.60 30.22 0.52
C ARG A 282 -3.41 28.74 0.80
N THR A 283 -2.19 28.30 1.13
CA THR A 283 -1.95 26.90 1.51
C THR A 283 -2.64 26.55 2.82
N ALA A 284 -2.59 27.42 3.83
CA ALA A 284 -3.28 27.20 5.10
C ALA A 284 -4.81 27.14 4.92
N TYR A 285 -5.37 27.98 4.04
CA TYR A 285 -6.80 27.95 3.72
C TYR A 285 -7.19 26.66 2.99
N ALA A 286 -6.38 26.22 2.03
CA ALA A 286 -6.61 24.97 1.31
C ALA A 286 -6.52 23.74 2.22
N GLU A 287 -5.60 23.73 3.20
CA GLU A 287 -5.49 22.69 4.22
C GLU A 287 -6.73 22.66 5.13
N ALA A 288 -7.19 23.82 5.60
CA ALA A 288 -8.42 23.91 6.41
C ALA A 288 -9.66 23.42 5.62
N GLU A 289 -9.77 23.77 4.34
CA GLU A 289 -10.85 23.30 3.48
C GLU A 289 -10.76 21.78 3.25
N ALA A 290 -9.55 21.23 3.05
CA ALA A 290 -9.34 19.80 2.92
C ALA A 290 -9.76 19.04 4.18
N HIS A 291 -9.44 19.55 5.37
CA HIS A 291 -9.90 18.98 6.64
C HIS A 291 -11.43 19.03 6.77
N GLN A 292 -12.07 20.14 6.42
CA GLN A 292 -13.53 20.24 6.45
C GLN A 292 -14.21 19.25 5.49
N ARG A 293 -13.62 19.04 4.30
CA ARG A 293 -14.11 18.03 3.34
C ARG A 293 -13.93 16.61 3.88
N LEU A 294 -12.82 16.32 4.57
CA LEU A 294 -12.58 15.03 5.21
C LEU A 294 -13.63 14.76 6.29
N ASP A 295 -13.89 15.72 7.18
CA ASP A 295 -14.93 15.59 8.22
C ASP A 295 -16.31 15.34 7.60
N ARG A 296 -16.63 16.00 6.48
CA ARG A 296 -17.88 15.78 5.75
C ARG A 296 -17.97 14.39 5.14
N ILE A 297 -16.86 13.83 4.65
CA ILE A 297 -16.81 12.45 4.14
C ILE A 297 -17.11 11.47 5.28
N HIS A 298 -16.47 11.64 6.44
CA HIS A 298 -16.71 10.79 7.60
C HIS A 298 -18.17 10.86 8.10
N GLU A 299 -18.79 12.05 8.07
CA GLU A 299 -20.21 12.21 8.39
C GLU A 299 -21.11 11.48 7.39
N LEU A 300 -20.80 11.55 6.10
CA LEU A 300 -21.56 10.85 5.05
C LEU A 300 -21.39 9.33 5.14
N GLU A 301 -20.18 8.84 5.45
CA GLU A 301 -19.94 7.41 5.69
C GLU A 301 -20.78 6.89 6.86
N ALA A 302 -20.83 7.64 7.97
CA ALA A 302 -21.69 7.30 9.10
C ALA A 302 -23.19 7.30 8.71
N GLN A 303 -23.64 8.21 7.84
CA GLN A 303 -25.01 8.21 7.34
C GLN A 303 -25.31 7.00 6.44
N VAL A 304 -24.36 6.59 5.61
CA VAL A 304 -24.51 5.39 4.76
C VAL A 304 -24.65 4.14 5.63
N ASP A 305 -23.85 3.99 6.69
CA ASP A 305 -23.95 2.85 7.60
C ASP A 305 -25.32 2.77 8.31
N VAL A 306 -25.86 3.91 8.71
CA VAL A 306 -27.22 4.00 9.28
C VAL A 306 -28.27 3.57 8.26
N LEU A 307 -28.17 4.03 7.00
CA LEU A 307 -29.10 3.67 5.93
C LEU A 307 -29.00 2.18 5.57
N VAL A 308 -27.80 1.61 5.52
CA VAL A 308 -27.59 0.17 5.28
C VAL A 308 -28.28 -0.66 6.37
N THR A 309 -28.16 -0.24 7.62
CA THR A 309 -28.84 -0.89 8.75
C THR A 309 -30.36 -0.78 8.62
N GLN A 310 -30.89 0.39 8.24
CA GLN A 310 -32.32 0.57 8.01
C GLN A 310 -32.85 -0.30 6.88
N VAL A 311 -32.13 -0.41 5.76
CA VAL A 311 -32.50 -1.29 4.64
C VAL A 311 -32.56 -2.74 5.10
N ALA A 312 -31.56 -3.22 5.85
CA ALA A 312 -31.57 -4.58 6.39
C ALA A 312 -32.78 -4.85 7.30
N THR A 313 -33.15 -3.89 8.17
CA THR A 313 -34.36 -4.03 9.01
C THR A 313 -35.66 -4.05 8.19
N LEU A 314 -35.74 -3.25 7.11
CA LEU A 314 -36.91 -3.25 6.23
C LEU A 314 -37.03 -4.57 5.47
N GLU A 315 -35.92 -5.13 4.99
CA GLU A 315 -35.90 -6.45 4.34
C GLU A 315 -36.37 -7.57 5.27
N GLU A 316 -35.95 -7.55 6.54
CA GLU A 316 -36.42 -8.50 7.57
C GLU A 316 -37.94 -8.35 7.80
N THR A 317 -38.45 -7.13 7.97
CA THR A 317 -39.89 -6.90 8.15
C THR A 317 -40.72 -7.30 6.92
N ALA A 318 -40.18 -7.12 5.71
CA ALA A 318 -40.84 -7.53 4.49
C ALA A 318 -40.95 -9.07 4.41
N ALA A 319 -39.89 -9.79 4.75
CA ALA A 319 -39.89 -11.25 4.81
C ALA A 319 -40.90 -11.79 5.83
N ASP A 320 -41.01 -11.16 7.01
CA ASP A 320 -42.00 -11.52 8.03
C ASP A 320 -43.44 -11.30 7.56
N LEU A 321 -43.71 -10.18 6.88
CA LEU A 321 -45.04 -9.90 6.32
C LEU A 321 -45.41 -10.89 5.20
N GLU A 322 -44.47 -11.26 4.34
CA GLU A 322 -44.68 -12.30 3.33
C GLU A 322 -45.00 -13.66 3.96
N ALA A 323 -44.30 -14.04 5.03
CA ALA A 323 -44.57 -15.26 5.78
C ALA A 323 -45.97 -15.25 6.43
N GLN A 324 -46.39 -14.11 7.01
CA GLN A 324 -47.73 -13.94 7.55
C GLN A 324 -48.82 -14.03 6.48
N LEU A 325 -48.59 -13.41 5.31
CA LEU A 325 -49.50 -13.50 4.17
C LEU A 325 -49.64 -14.94 3.67
N ALA A 326 -48.54 -15.69 3.56
CA ALA A 326 -48.55 -17.09 3.16
C ALA A 326 -49.31 -17.98 4.16
N ALA A 327 -49.16 -17.72 5.47
CA ALA A 327 -49.90 -18.42 6.53
C ALA A 327 -51.40 -18.12 6.51
N MET A 328 -51.82 -16.90 6.15
CA MET A 328 -53.24 -16.58 5.97
C MET A 328 -53.86 -17.23 4.73
N HIS A 329 -53.09 -17.39 3.65
CA HIS A 329 -53.57 -17.95 2.39
C HIS A 329 -53.51 -19.48 2.33
N THR A 330 -53.06 -20.16 3.39
CA THR A 330 -53.07 -21.62 3.42
C THR A 330 -54.53 -22.09 3.52
N PRO A 331 -55.11 -22.69 2.47
CA PRO A 331 -56.52 -23.05 2.47
C PRO A 331 -56.76 -24.04 3.59
N ARG A 332 -57.70 -23.70 4.47
CA ARG A 332 -58.13 -24.52 5.61
C ARG A 332 -58.75 -25.80 5.06
N VAL A 333 -57.92 -26.81 4.82
CA VAL A 333 -58.37 -28.15 4.42
C VAL A 333 -59.25 -28.67 5.55
N LEU A 334 -60.55 -28.69 5.31
CA LEU A 334 -61.52 -29.35 6.17
C LEU A 334 -61.15 -30.83 6.23
N LEU A 335 -60.57 -31.23 7.35
CA LEU A 335 -60.28 -32.61 7.71
C LEU A 335 -61.58 -33.43 7.67
N THR A 336 -61.80 -34.15 6.58
CA THR A 336 -62.71 -35.29 6.55
C THR A 336 -62.05 -36.46 7.30
N SER A 337 -62.80 -37.03 8.24
CA SER A 337 -62.34 -38.05 9.18
C SER A 337 -61.95 -39.38 8.49
N PRO A 338 -61.03 -40.17 9.07
CA PRO A 338 -60.54 -41.38 8.45
C PRO A 338 -61.48 -42.56 8.73
N SER A 339 -61.96 -43.21 7.66
CA SER A 339 -62.61 -44.52 7.74
C SER A 339 -61.72 -45.57 7.07
N HIS A 340 -61.23 -46.51 7.89
CA HIS A 340 -60.99 -47.92 7.63
C HIS A 340 -60.82 -48.45 6.19
N THR A 341 -59.63 -49.03 5.95
CA THR A 341 -59.35 -50.33 5.29
C THR A 341 -60.27 -50.80 4.16
N ARG A 342 -59.71 -50.98 2.94
CA ARG A 342 -59.58 -52.31 2.26
C ARG A 342 -58.80 -52.21 0.94
N ALA A 343 -58.14 -53.33 0.64
CA ALA A 343 -57.28 -53.68 -0.50
C ALA A 343 -57.79 -53.36 -1.91
N GLY A 344 -56.85 -53.28 -2.87
CA GLY A 344 -57.15 -53.56 -4.28
C GLY A 344 -56.23 -52.88 -5.30
N ALA A 345 -55.22 -53.62 -5.75
CA ALA A 345 -54.75 -53.77 -7.13
C ALA A 345 -54.71 -52.57 -8.13
N SER A 346 -53.49 -52.38 -8.65
CA SER A 346 -53.15 -52.39 -10.10
C SER A 346 -53.46 -51.18 -11.00
N ILE A 347 -52.57 -51.05 -12.00
CA ILE A 347 -52.70 -50.40 -13.32
C ILE A 347 -52.30 -48.90 -13.41
N ARG A 348 -51.05 -48.72 -13.86
CA ARG A 348 -50.62 -48.05 -15.11
C ARG A 348 -51.50 -46.89 -15.63
N SER A 349 -50.92 -45.70 -15.78
CA SER A 349 -50.82 -44.94 -17.04
C SER A 349 -50.35 -43.49 -16.79
N GLN A 350 -49.49 -42.98 -17.67
CA GLN A 350 -49.27 -41.54 -17.89
C GLN A 350 -50.57 -40.89 -18.42
N PRO A 351 -50.74 -39.55 -18.44
CA PRO A 351 -50.13 -38.74 -19.50
C PRO A 351 -49.73 -37.29 -19.12
N SER A 352 -48.95 -36.72 -20.03
CA SER A 352 -48.74 -35.30 -20.35
C SER A 352 -49.89 -34.34 -20.05
N THR A 353 -49.59 -33.08 -19.70
CA THR A 353 -49.98 -31.92 -20.54
C THR A 353 -49.34 -30.61 -20.10
N SER A 354 -48.94 -29.87 -21.14
CA SER A 354 -48.52 -28.48 -21.22
C SER A 354 -49.52 -27.49 -20.61
N THR A 355 -49.03 -26.31 -20.22
CA THR A 355 -49.61 -24.94 -20.40
C THR A 355 -48.93 -24.02 -19.35
N ARG A 356 -48.74 -22.72 -19.52
CA ARG A 356 -48.90 -21.75 -20.60
C ARG A 356 -48.37 -20.44 -20.02
N THR A 357 -47.56 -19.73 -20.79
CA THR A 357 -47.12 -18.36 -20.57
C THR A 357 -48.30 -17.42 -20.33
N VAL A 358 -48.27 -16.64 -19.25
CA VAL A 358 -49.12 -15.46 -19.07
C VAL A 358 -48.26 -14.33 -18.47
N LEU A 359 -48.00 -13.32 -19.30
CA LEU A 359 -47.63 -11.97 -18.89
C LEU A 359 -48.86 -11.25 -18.32
N PRO A 360 -48.65 -10.24 -17.48
CA PRO A 360 -49.49 -9.05 -17.53
C PRO A 360 -48.67 -7.78 -17.74
N SER A 361 -48.95 -7.11 -18.85
CA SER A 361 -48.79 -5.67 -19.02
C SER A 361 -50.06 -4.97 -18.54
N THR A 362 -49.94 -3.85 -17.84
CA THR A 362 -50.85 -2.69 -17.73
C THR A 362 -50.35 -1.84 -16.57
N SER A 363 -50.49 -0.52 -16.46
CA SER A 363 -51.07 0.54 -17.29
C SER A 363 -50.90 1.84 -16.48
N THR A 364 -50.31 2.86 -17.10
CA THR A 364 -50.78 4.26 -17.16
C THR A 364 -51.19 5.02 -15.87
N ARG A 365 -50.48 6.13 -15.54
CA ARG A 365 -50.92 7.56 -15.64
C ARG A 365 -50.22 8.52 -14.66
N PRO A 366 -50.23 9.84 -14.95
CA PRO A 366 -49.17 10.78 -14.62
C PRO A 366 -49.56 11.82 -13.57
N PHE A 367 -48.59 12.58 -13.05
CA PHE A 367 -48.85 13.82 -12.33
C PHE A 367 -48.03 14.98 -12.91
N THR A 368 -48.76 15.99 -13.34
CA THR A 368 -48.28 17.33 -13.70
C THR A 368 -48.30 18.22 -12.47
N SER A 369 -47.32 19.08 -12.31
CA SER A 369 -47.46 20.31 -11.51
C SER A 369 -46.67 21.46 -12.13
N ARG A 370 -47.34 22.60 -12.27
CA ARG A 370 -46.90 23.85 -12.91
C ARG A 370 -46.73 24.93 -11.83
N ARG A 371 -45.54 25.58 -11.83
CA ARG A 371 -45.24 27.03 -11.69
C ARG A 371 -45.52 27.77 -10.35
N PRO A 372 -44.91 28.97 -10.07
CA PRO A 372 -44.17 29.90 -10.97
C PRO A 372 -42.80 30.46 -10.46
N PRO A 373 -42.07 31.26 -11.28
CA PRO A 373 -40.84 32.02 -10.93
C PRO A 373 -41.20 33.51 -10.61
N PRO A 374 -40.28 34.37 -10.09
CA PRO A 374 -39.22 35.02 -10.92
C PRO A 374 -37.93 35.44 -10.16
N TYR A 375 -36.81 35.61 -10.89
CA TYR A 375 -35.99 36.85 -10.93
C TYR A 375 -34.92 36.70 -12.01
N SER A 376 -34.88 37.70 -12.89
CA SER A 376 -34.01 37.79 -14.07
C SER A 376 -32.94 38.86 -13.84
N LEU A 377 -31.68 38.50 -14.05
CA LEU A 377 -30.57 39.37 -14.45
C LEU A 377 -29.75 38.52 -15.44
N GLY A 378 -29.75 38.80 -16.74
CA GLY A 378 -28.80 39.72 -17.37
C GLY A 378 -27.64 38.92 -18.01
N PRO A 379 -27.30 39.08 -19.29
CA PRO A 379 -26.58 38.05 -20.05
C PRO A 379 -25.06 38.22 -19.98
N THR A 380 -24.36 37.25 -19.40
CA THR A 380 -22.93 37.04 -19.65
C THR A 380 -22.76 35.95 -20.70
N SER A 381 -22.47 36.39 -21.92
CA SER A 381 -22.04 35.55 -23.03
C SER A 381 -20.77 34.80 -22.64
N THR A 382 -20.93 33.55 -22.20
CA THR A 382 -19.85 32.56 -22.15
C THR A 382 -20.20 31.46 -23.14
N ARG A 383 -19.34 31.32 -24.14
CA ARG A 383 -19.41 30.33 -25.21
C ARG A 383 -19.21 28.95 -24.56
N ARG A 384 -20.30 28.36 -24.08
CA ARG A 384 -20.33 27.01 -23.50
C ARG A 384 -20.04 26.01 -24.61
N ALA A 385 -18.83 25.44 -24.60
CA ALA A 385 -18.52 24.27 -25.42
C ALA A 385 -19.57 23.20 -25.11
N GLN A 386 -20.27 22.74 -26.14
CA GLN A 386 -21.14 21.58 -26.04
C GLN A 386 -20.25 20.40 -25.64
N HIS A 387 -20.32 19.97 -24.38
CA HIS A 387 -19.75 18.70 -23.99
C HIS A 387 -20.48 17.62 -24.77
N GLY A 388 -19.74 16.86 -25.58
CA GLY A 388 -20.22 15.64 -26.17
C GLY A 388 -20.68 14.66 -25.09
N PRO A 389 -21.44 13.61 -25.48
CA PRO A 389 -21.83 12.56 -24.54
C PRO A 389 -20.60 12.05 -23.78
N ASP A 390 -20.72 11.92 -22.46
CA ASP A 390 -19.64 11.43 -21.60
C ASP A 390 -19.27 10.02 -22.06
N THR A 391 -18.01 9.81 -22.43
CA THR A 391 -17.48 8.52 -22.94
C THR A 391 -17.61 7.38 -21.92
N ARG A 392 -17.94 7.72 -20.66
CA ARG A 392 -18.30 6.74 -19.65
C ARG A 392 -19.70 6.16 -19.84
N ASP A 393 -20.66 6.96 -20.31
CA ASP A 393 -22.05 6.53 -20.49
C ASP A 393 -22.20 5.58 -21.67
N THR A 394 -21.42 5.80 -22.74
CA THR A 394 -21.36 4.94 -23.93
C THR A 394 -20.73 3.59 -23.60
N LEU A 395 -19.61 3.57 -22.87
CA LEU A 395 -18.93 2.35 -22.45
C LEU A 395 -19.83 1.50 -21.53
N ASP A 396 -20.48 2.13 -20.55
CA ASP A 396 -21.37 1.43 -19.61
C ASP A 396 -22.60 0.82 -20.31
N THR A 397 -23.07 1.45 -21.38
CA THR A 397 -24.16 0.92 -22.22
C THR A 397 -23.74 -0.38 -22.90
N VAL A 398 -22.53 -0.44 -23.48
CA VAL A 398 -22.01 -1.66 -24.13
C VAL A 398 -21.75 -2.77 -23.11
N ILE A 399 -21.17 -2.43 -21.95
CA ILE A 399 -20.94 -3.40 -20.86
C ILE A 399 -22.26 -4.03 -20.42
N THR A 400 -23.31 -3.22 -20.26
CA THR A 400 -24.63 -3.68 -19.82
C THR A 400 -25.31 -4.52 -20.90
N ALA A 401 -25.28 -4.07 -22.17
CA ALA A 401 -25.91 -4.76 -23.30
C ALA A 401 -25.35 -6.16 -23.53
N HIS A 402 -24.05 -6.37 -23.28
CA HIS A 402 -23.39 -7.68 -23.41
C HIS A 402 -23.32 -8.50 -22.11
N GLY A 403 -23.97 -8.04 -21.03
CA GLY A 403 -23.96 -8.76 -19.74
C GLY A 403 -22.58 -8.84 -19.07
N LEU A 404 -21.69 -7.89 -19.36
CA LEU A 404 -20.28 -7.91 -18.92
C LEU A 404 -20.05 -7.22 -17.57
N ASN A 405 -21.10 -7.03 -16.76
CA ASN A 405 -20.99 -6.31 -15.48
C ASN A 405 -19.96 -6.92 -14.52
N ALA A 406 -19.80 -8.25 -14.53
CA ALA A 406 -18.78 -8.94 -13.74
C ALA A 406 -17.34 -8.61 -14.15
N PHE A 407 -17.13 -8.16 -15.40
CA PHE A 407 -15.82 -7.80 -15.96
C PHE A 407 -15.57 -6.29 -16.01
N ARG A 408 -16.49 -5.46 -15.49
CA ARG A 408 -16.46 -3.99 -15.60
C ARG A 408 -15.11 -3.38 -15.22
N LEU A 409 -14.56 -3.77 -14.06
CA LEU A 409 -13.26 -3.25 -13.60
C LEU A 409 -12.10 -3.68 -14.51
N GLY A 410 -12.11 -4.93 -14.99
CA GLY A 410 -11.10 -5.45 -15.92
C GLY A 410 -11.13 -4.71 -17.26
N ILE A 411 -12.32 -4.49 -17.81
CA ILE A 411 -12.54 -3.73 -19.06
C ILE A 411 -12.01 -2.30 -18.92
N GLN A 412 -12.37 -1.61 -17.82
CA GLN A 412 -11.90 -0.24 -17.56
C GLN A 412 -10.37 -0.17 -17.42
N LEU A 413 -9.75 -1.18 -16.79
CA LEU A 413 -8.30 -1.24 -16.64
C LEU A 413 -7.60 -1.44 -17.99
N VAL A 414 -8.09 -2.36 -18.83
CA VAL A 414 -7.55 -2.60 -20.18
C VAL A 414 -7.62 -1.32 -21.01
N ILE A 415 -8.78 -0.65 -21.04
CA ILE A 415 -8.95 0.58 -21.83
C ILE A 415 -8.02 1.71 -21.35
N ARG A 416 -7.78 1.83 -20.04
CA ARG A 416 -6.95 2.91 -19.48
C ARG A 416 -5.45 2.67 -19.62
N VAL A 417 -4.99 1.43 -19.51
CA VAL A 417 -3.56 1.13 -19.29
C VAL A 417 -2.93 0.42 -20.49
N VAL A 418 -3.71 -0.28 -21.30
CA VAL A 418 -3.21 -1.03 -22.46
C VAL A 418 -3.27 -0.16 -23.70
N HIS A 419 -2.24 -0.27 -24.56
CA HIS A 419 -2.21 0.40 -25.86
C HIS A 419 -3.38 -0.04 -26.75
N PRO A 420 -4.09 0.86 -27.47
CA PRO A 420 -5.32 0.52 -28.23
C PRO A 420 -5.19 -0.66 -29.19
N ALA A 421 -4.04 -0.81 -29.84
CA ALA A 421 -3.75 -1.93 -30.74
C ALA A 421 -3.80 -3.32 -30.08
N ARG A 422 -3.77 -3.40 -28.75
CA ARG A 422 -3.81 -4.66 -27.97
C ARG A 422 -5.09 -4.85 -27.16
N TRP A 423 -6.06 -3.95 -27.24
CA TRP A 423 -7.29 -4.07 -26.45
C TRP A 423 -8.06 -5.35 -26.74
N HIS A 424 -8.17 -5.74 -28.02
CA HIS A 424 -8.91 -6.95 -28.41
C HIS A 424 -8.30 -8.22 -27.78
N GLU A 425 -6.97 -8.36 -27.87
CA GLU A 425 -6.22 -9.48 -27.28
C GLU A 425 -6.42 -9.57 -25.76
N GLU A 426 -6.30 -8.45 -25.05
CA GLU A 426 -6.41 -8.43 -23.58
C GLU A 426 -7.86 -8.63 -23.10
N LEU A 427 -8.85 -8.14 -23.84
CA LEU A 427 -10.28 -8.40 -23.54
C LEU A 427 -10.63 -9.88 -23.72
N LEU A 428 -10.08 -10.54 -24.75
CA LEU A 428 -10.21 -12.00 -24.91
C LEU A 428 -9.54 -12.76 -23.77
N ALA A 429 -8.38 -12.30 -23.28
CA ALA A 429 -7.68 -12.89 -22.15
C ALA A 429 -8.47 -12.79 -20.83
N LEU A 430 -9.36 -11.79 -20.70
CA LEU A 430 -10.32 -11.69 -19.60
C LEU A 430 -11.50 -12.69 -19.70
N GLY A 431 -11.58 -13.48 -20.77
CA GLY A 431 -12.68 -14.41 -21.01
C GLY A 431 -13.92 -13.76 -21.62
N ILE A 432 -13.80 -12.54 -22.17
CA ILE A 432 -14.90 -11.85 -22.86
C ILE A 432 -15.09 -12.47 -24.23
N ALA A 433 -16.34 -12.72 -24.63
CA ALA A 433 -16.66 -13.27 -25.94
C ALA A 433 -16.12 -12.35 -27.08
N PRO A 434 -15.60 -12.90 -28.18
CA PRO A 434 -14.97 -12.09 -29.25
C PRO A 434 -15.86 -11.00 -29.82
N GLU A 435 -17.16 -11.26 -29.95
CA GLU A 435 -18.15 -10.30 -30.46
C GLU A 435 -18.28 -9.09 -29.53
N ALA A 436 -18.34 -9.32 -28.22
CA ALA A 436 -18.44 -8.26 -27.22
C ALA A 436 -17.12 -7.49 -27.07
N ALA A 437 -15.97 -8.17 -27.21
CA ALA A 437 -14.66 -7.52 -27.23
C ALA A 437 -14.52 -6.58 -28.44
N SER A 438 -14.95 -6.99 -29.63
CA SER A 438 -14.99 -6.12 -30.82
C SER A 438 -15.91 -4.92 -30.63
N ALA A 439 -17.11 -5.13 -30.09
CA ALA A 439 -18.06 -4.03 -29.83
C ALA A 439 -17.51 -2.98 -28.85
N LEU A 440 -16.79 -3.41 -27.80
CA LEU A 440 -16.12 -2.51 -26.86
C LEU A 440 -15.01 -1.69 -27.54
N VAL A 441 -14.17 -2.33 -28.35
CA VAL A 441 -13.09 -1.65 -29.07
C VAL A 441 -13.65 -0.63 -30.06
N ASP A 442 -14.68 -0.99 -30.82
CA ASP A 442 -15.32 -0.12 -31.80
C ASP A 442 -15.98 1.09 -31.14
N GLN A 443 -16.68 0.89 -30.00
CA GLN A 443 -17.32 1.99 -29.27
C GLN A 443 -16.29 2.98 -28.74
N VAL A 444 -15.23 2.49 -28.09
CA VAL A 444 -14.18 3.37 -27.57
C VAL A 444 -13.44 4.07 -28.71
N ALA A 445 -13.20 3.40 -29.84
CA ALA A 445 -12.57 4.01 -31.00
C ALA A 445 -13.44 5.10 -31.67
N GLN A 446 -14.77 5.00 -31.59
CA GLN A 446 -15.67 6.06 -32.03
C GLN A 446 -15.60 7.29 -31.11
N ASP A 447 -15.47 7.06 -29.81
CA ASP A 447 -15.40 8.11 -28.79
C ASP A 447 -14.06 8.89 -28.81
N TYR A 448 -13.00 8.30 -29.38
CA TYR A 448 -11.69 8.96 -29.57
C TYR A 448 -11.57 9.77 -30.87
N LYS A 449 -12.52 9.63 -31.81
CA LYS A 449 -12.55 10.38 -33.07
C LYS A 449 -13.38 11.65 -32.93
#